data_AF-A0A6P5RMW9-F1
#
_entry.id   AF-A0A6P5RMW9-F1
#
_cell.length_a   1.000
_cell.length_b   1.000
_cell.length_c   1.000
_cell.angle_alpha   90.00
_cell.angle_beta   90.00
_cell.angle_gamma   90.00
#
_symmetry.space_group_name_H-M   'P 1'
#
loop_
_entity.id
_entity.type
_entity.pdbx_description
1 polymer ?
#
loop_
_entity_poly.entity_id
_entity_poly.type
_entity_poly.pdbx_seq_one_letter_code
_entity_poly.pdbx_strand_id
1 'polypeptide(L)'
;MKFRRMSTISLDPRLNLQAIKNPPNQHGVVLEEIEGLLRVHKDGNIERPPIIPSVPSTLALPHGVTAKDVVIEKFTNLWARIYVPSHPGNLPVLVYFHGGGFCVGSASWSCYHDFLANLACKASCVIISVNYRLAPENRLPAAYDDGFKTLKWVKQQALSEPSEQRWWLSRCSLSSLFIVGDSAGANIAYNVTTQLVPCDPSSLRPLSLKGTILIQPFFGGEARTWSEKYATQPPTSAL
;
A
#
# COMPACT_ATOMS: atom_id res chain seq x y z
N MET A 1 10.77 36.82 14.99
CA MET A 1 10.04 35.54 15.20
C MET A 1 8.55 35.78 14.97
N LYS A 2 7.99 35.26 13.86
CA LYS A 2 6.54 35.27 13.59
C LYS A 2 6.10 33.83 13.35
N PHE A 3 5.28 33.30 14.25
CA PHE A 3 4.64 32.00 14.09
C PHE A 3 3.57 32.10 12.98
N ARG A 4 3.69 31.27 11.94
CA ARG A 4 2.61 31.03 10.98
C ARG A 4 1.63 30.03 11.60
N ARG A 5 0.35 30.40 11.71
CA ARG A 5 -0.74 29.49 12.08
C ARG A 5 -0.88 28.40 11.02
N MET A 6 -0.94 27.15 11.45
CA MET A 6 -1.39 26.03 10.62
C MET A 6 -2.87 26.21 10.30
N SER A 7 -3.20 26.25 9.02
CA SER A 7 -4.57 26.23 8.51
C SER A 7 -5.15 24.82 8.65
N THR A 8 -6.13 24.66 9.52
CA THR A 8 -7.02 23.50 9.58
C THR A 8 -7.84 23.42 8.29
N ILE A 9 -7.77 22.28 7.59
CA ILE A 9 -8.66 21.98 6.47
C ILE A 9 -10.05 21.73 7.07
N SER A 10 -10.93 22.72 6.94
CA SER A 10 -12.37 22.57 7.20
C SER A 10 -13.01 22.04 5.93
N LEU A 11 -13.52 20.81 5.94
CA LEU A 11 -14.42 20.34 4.88
C LEU A 11 -15.75 21.10 5.03
N ASP A 12 -16.10 21.92 4.04
CA ASP A 12 -17.45 22.48 3.93
C ASP A 12 -18.38 21.42 3.31
N PRO A 13 -19.38 20.92 4.05
CA PRO A 13 -20.29 19.87 3.57
C PRO A 13 -21.23 20.34 2.44
N ARG A 14 -21.17 21.61 2.00
CA ARG A 14 -22.10 22.18 1.02
C ARG A 14 -21.59 22.24 -0.42
N LEU A 15 -20.35 21.86 -0.69
CA LEU A 15 -19.74 21.95 -2.02
C LEU A 15 -19.99 20.75 -2.95
N ASN A 16 -20.79 19.76 -2.54
CA ASN A 16 -21.03 18.52 -3.30
C ASN A 16 -22.48 18.32 -3.79
N LEU A 17 -23.27 19.39 -3.93
CA LEU A 17 -24.61 19.32 -4.52
C LEU A 17 -24.57 19.45 -6.06
N GLN A 18 -23.91 18.48 -6.71
CA GLN A 18 -24.37 18.02 -8.02
C GLN A 18 -24.67 16.53 -7.88
N ALA A 19 -25.94 16.25 -7.58
CA ALA A 19 -26.47 14.91 -7.46
C ALA A 19 -26.35 14.17 -8.80
N ILE A 20 -25.27 13.42 -8.96
CA ILE A 20 -25.25 12.26 -9.85
C ILE A 20 -26.25 11.30 -9.22
N LYS A 21 -27.39 11.09 -9.89
CA LYS A 21 -28.36 10.07 -9.49
C LYS A 21 -27.64 8.73 -9.48
N ASN A 22 -27.35 8.22 -8.29
CA ASN A 22 -26.90 6.83 -8.15
C ASN A 22 -27.95 5.93 -8.79
N PRO A 23 -27.56 4.95 -9.63
CA PRO A 23 -28.50 3.96 -10.12
C PRO A 23 -29.17 3.25 -8.92
N PRO A 24 -30.41 2.74 -9.08
CA PRO A 24 -31.12 2.06 -8.00
C PRO A 24 -30.24 0.96 -7.43
N ASN A 25 -30.21 0.87 -6.10
CA ASN A 25 -29.40 -0.04 -5.29
C ASN A 25 -29.40 -1.47 -5.88
N GLN A 26 -28.39 -1.81 -6.70
CA GLN A 26 -28.41 -3.06 -7.50
C GLN A 26 -28.17 -4.31 -6.65
N HIS A 27 -27.69 -4.15 -5.41
CA HIS A 27 -27.21 -5.24 -4.56
C HIS A 27 -28.06 -5.48 -3.30
N GLY A 28 -29.24 -4.85 -3.23
CA GLY A 28 -30.19 -5.10 -2.14
C GLY A 28 -29.83 -4.38 -0.83
N VAL A 29 -29.87 -5.11 0.29
CA VAL A 29 -29.75 -4.57 1.66
C VAL A 29 -28.28 -4.57 2.10
N VAL A 30 -27.79 -3.42 2.58
CA VAL A 30 -26.48 -3.30 3.23
C VAL A 30 -26.52 -3.98 4.60
N LEU A 31 -25.63 -4.95 4.83
CA LEU A 31 -25.49 -5.66 6.11
C LEU A 31 -24.53 -4.94 7.06
N GLU A 32 -23.39 -4.50 6.53
CA GLU A 32 -22.35 -3.81 7.30
C GLU A 32 -21.86 -2.60 6.49
N GLU A 33 -21.63 -1.48 7.18
CA GLU A 33 -21.07 -0.27 6.58
C GLU A 33 -19.99 0.30 7.50
N ILE A 34 -18.86 0.65 6.90
CA ILE A 34 -17.92 1.61 7.47
C ILE A 34 -18.11 2.87 6.64
N GLU A 35 -18.73 3.89 7.24
CA GLU A 35 -19.18 5.09 6.53
C GLU A 35 -18.05 5.70 5.68
N GLY A 36 -18.33 5.89 4.39
CA GLY A 36 -17.38 6.43 3.42
C GLY A 36 -16.27 5.48 2.97
N LEU A 37 -16.12 4.29 3.57
CA LEU A 37 -15.03 3.35 3.29
C LEU A 37 -15.48 2.08 2.59
N LEU A 38 -16.52 1.44 3.10
CA LEU A 38 -16.89 0.08 2.69
C LEU A 38 -18.37 -0.17 2.97
N ARG A 39 -19.08 -0.79 2.02
CA ARG A 39 -20.40 -1.37 2.22
C ARG A 39 -20.40 -2.85 1.85
N VAL A 40 -20.89 -3.68 2.75
CA VAL A 40 -21.07 -5.12 2.56
C VAL A 40 -22.55 -5.38 2.34
N HIS A 41 -22.93 -5.88 1.17
CA HIS A 41 -24.30 -6.19 0.80
C HIS A 41 -24.67 -7.64 1.18
N LYS A 42 -25.96 -7.91 1.38
CA LYS A 42 -26.46 -9.23 1.80
C LYS A 42 -26.17 -10.36 0.81
N ASP A 43 -26.04 -10.03 -0.47
CA ASP A 43 -25.67 -10.95 -1.53
C ASP A 43 -24.16 -11.28 -1.55
N GLY A 44 -23.38 -10.72 -0.61
CA GLY A 44 -21.93 -10.86 -0.52
C GLY A 44 -21.15 -9.86 -1.37
N ASN A 45 -21.84 -8.97 -2.10
CA ASN A 45 -21.16 -7.94 -2.88
C ASN A 45 -20.54 -6.87 -1.98
N ILE A 46 -19.35 -6.40 -2.36
CA ILE A 46 -18.60 -5.39 -1.63
C ILE A 46 -18.49 -4.13 -2.48
N GLU A 47 -19.02 -3.04 -1.96
CA GLU A 47 -18.93 -1.73 -2.59
C GLU A 47 -17.91 -0.87 -1.83
N ARG A 48 -16.97 -0.29 -2.58
CA ARG A 48 -15.99 0.67 -2.07
C ARG A 48 -16.24 2.02 -2.74
N PRO A 49 -16.72 3.04 -2.01
CA PRO A 49 -16.83 4.38 -2.54
C PRO A 49 -15.47 4.89 -3.06
N PRO A 50 -15.43 5.70 -4.13
CA PRO A 50 -14.19 6.25 -4.65
C PRO A 50 -13.69 7.39 -3.75
N ILE A 51 -12.96 7.04 -2.69
CA ILE A 51 -12.41 8.00 -1.72
C ILE A 51 -11.22 8.75 -2.30
N ILE A 52 -10.34 8.00 -2.96
CA ILE A 52 -9.11 8.51 -3.58
C ILE A 52 -9.09 8.02 -5.03
N PRO A 53 -8.83 8.91 -6.01
CA PRO A 53 -8.76 8.52 -7.40
C PRO A 53 -7.53 7.65 -7.66
N SER A 54 -7.71 6.60 -8.46
CA SER A 54 -6.60 5.82 -9.02
C SER A 54 -6.03 6.55 -10.25
N VAL A 55 -4.71 6.53 -10.39
CA VAL A 55 -3.99 7.18 -11.48
C VAL A 55 -3.16 6.18 -12.29
N PRO A 56 -2.99 6.38 -13.61
CA PRO A 56 -2.12 5.55 -14.41
C PRO A 56 -0.65 5.70 -13.98
N SER A 57 0.17 4.67 -14.21
CA SER A 57 1.60 4.72 -13.89
C SER A 57 2.36 5.74 -14.74
N THR A 58 1.79 6.16 -15.86
CA THR A 58 2.32 7.17 -16.79
C THR A 58 1.96 8.61 -16.40
N LEU A 59 1.19 8.83 -15.32
CA LEU A 59 0.94 10.18 -14.83
C LEU A 59 2.28 10.86 -14.52
N ALA A 60 2.37 12.14 -14.86
CA ALA A 60 3.62 12.89 -14.74
C ALA A 60 4.11 12.90 -13.28
N LEU A 61 5.33 12.40 -13.08
CA LEU A 61 5.99 12.33 -11.77
C LEU A 61 7.08 13.40 -11.65
N PRO A 62 7.33 13.89 -10.42
CA PRO A 62 8.35 14.89 -10.20
C PRO A 62 9.77 14.29 -10.35
N HIS A 63 10.74 15.15 -10.70
CA HIS A 63 12.19 14.89 -10.60
C HIS A 63 12.71 13.59 -11.26
N GLY A 64 12.17 13.19 -12.42
CA GLY A 64 12.75 12.10 -13.21
C GLY A 64 12.53 10.70 -12.64
N VAL A 65 11.44 10.49 -11.91
CA VAL A 65 10.98 9.14 -11.53
C VAL A 65 10.22 8.51 -12.70
N THR A 66 10.58 7.28 -13.04
CA THR A 66 9.77 6.44 -13.92
C THR A 66 8.95 5.48 -13.08
N ALA A 67 7.65 5.36 -13.37
CA ALA A 67 6.79 4.35 -12.77
C ALA A 67 6.19 3.43 -13.83
N LYS A 68 6.11 2.12 -13.54
CA LYS A 68 5.42 1.14 -14.38
C LYS A 68 4.74 0.07 -13.53
N ASP A 69 3.60 -0.40 -13.99
CA ASP A 69 2.87 -1.50 -13.37
C ASP A 69 3.39 -2.85 -13.88
N VAL A 70 3.52 -3.82 -12.98
CA VAL A 70 3.96 -5.19 -13.28
C VAL A 70 3.03 -6.20 -12.62
N VAL A 71 2.73 -7.27 -13.35
CA VAL A 71 1.94 -8.38 -12.81
C VAL A 71 2.87 -9.37 -12.11
N ILE A 72 2.56 -9.67 -10.85
CA ILE A 72 3.30 -10.64 -10.02
C ILE A 72 2.67 -12.02 -10.18
N GLU A 73 1.34 -12.12 -10.04
CA GLU A 73 0.59 -13.37 -10.19
C GLU A 73 -0.79 -13.08 -10.80
N LYS A 74 -1.09 -13.68 -11.96
CA LYS A 74 -2.35 -13.45 -12.67
C LYS A 74 -3.57 -14.00 -11.93
N PHE A 75 -3.45 -15.17 -11.31
CA PHE A 75 -4.58 -15.90 -10.73
C PHE A 75 -5.25 -15.13 -9.57
N THR A 76 -4.44 -14.50 -8.72
CA THR A 76 -4.90 -13.68 -7.59
C THR A 76 -5.03 -12.20 -7.94
N ASN A 77 -4.75 -11.83 -9.20
CA ASN A 77 -4.60 -10.46 -9.64
C ASN A 77 -3.60 -9.66 -8.76
N LEU A 78 -2.51 -10.30 -8.34
CA LEU A 78 -1.44 -9.65 -7.59
C LEU A 78 -0.52 -8.91 -8.55
N TRP A 79 -0.36 -7.61 -8.33
CA TRP A 79 0.48 -6.74 -9.14
C TRP A 79 1.16 -5.69 -8.26
N ALA A 80 2.14 -4.99 -8.82
CA ALA A 80 2.82 -3.90 -8.14
C ALA A 80 3.12 -2.75 -9.09
N ARG A 81 3.23 -1.54 -8.55
CA ARG A 81 3.78 -0.37 -9.23
C ARG A 81 5.23 -0.17 -8.80
N ILE A 82 6.14 -0.17 -9.77
CA ILE A 82 7.57 0.02 -9.51
C ILE A 82 7.96 1.45 -9.84
N TYR A 83 8.60 2.13 -8.89
CA TYR A 83 9.14 3.49 -9.02
C TYR A 83 10.67 3.43 -9.04
N VAL A 84 11.26 4.04 -10.06
CA VAL A 84 12.72 4.11 -10.22
C VAL A 84 13.12 5.57 -10.42
N PRO A 85 13.89 6.16 -9.49
CA PRO A 85 14.39 7.52 -9.63
C PRO A 85 15.61 7.56 -10.56
N SER A 86 15.79 8.68 -11.27
CA SER A 86 17.01 8.92 -12.04
C SER A 86 18.17 9.30 -11.12
N HIS A 87 18.88 8.30 -10.59
CA HIS A 87 20.02 8.52 -9.68
C HIS A 87 21.21 7.61 -10.03
N PRO A 88 22.47 8.07 -10.02
CA PRO A 88 23.62 7.21 -10.33
C PRO A 88 23.77 6.05 -9.33
N GLY A 89 24.32 4.92 -9.80
CA GLY A 89 24.61 3.75 -8.98
C GLY A 89 23.45 2.75 -8.82
N ASN A 90 23.70 1.71 -8.02
CA ASN A 90 22.72 0.69 -7.64
C ASN A 90 22.02 1.11 -6.35
N LEU A 91 20.70 1.20 -6.38
CA LEU A 91 19.88 1.78 -5.32
C LEU A 91 19.28 0.70 -4.43
N PRO A 92 19.10 0.94 -3.12
CA PRO A 92 18.34 0.03 -2.26
C PRO A 92 16.90 -0.16 -2.78
N VAL A 93 16.32 -1.31 -2.47
CA VAL A 93 14.96 -1.68 -2.89
C VAL A 93 14.02 -1.69 -1.69
N LEU A 94 12.91 -0.97 -1.79
CA LEU A 94 11.83 -0.96 -0.80
C LEU A 94 10.64 -1.72 -1.37
N VAL A 95 10.22 -2.79 -0.69
CA VAL A 95 8.92 -3.42 -0.94
C VAL A 95 7.91 -2.74 -0.03
N TYR A 96 6.98 -1.97 -0.61
CA TYR A 96 6.05 -1.10 0.10
C TYR A 96 4.64 -1.69 0.09
N PHE A 97 3.99 -1.71 1.25
CA PHE A 97 2.59 -2.08 1.43
C PHE A 97 1.79 -0.85 1.87
N HIS A 98 0.76 -0.51 1.12
CA HIS A 98 -0.11 0.62 1.43
C HIS A 98 -1.01 0.33 2.66
N GLY A 99 -1.50 1.40 3.29
CA GLY A 99 -2.52 1.35 4.34
C GLY A 99 -3.94 1.17 3.81
N GLY A 100 -4.92 1.36 4.70
CA GLY A 100 -6.35 1.23 4.38
C GLY A 100 -7.09 0.13 5.15
N GLY A 101 -6.63 -0.20 6.36
CA GLY A 101 -7.32 -1.14 7.26
C GLY A 101 -7.51 -2.55 6.67
N PHE A 102 -6.66 -2.96 5.72
CA PHE A 102 -6.78 -4.17 4.89
C PHE A 102 -7.99 -4.22 3.94
N CYS A 103 -8.91 -3.26 4.04
CA CYS A 103 -10.18 -3.30 3.33
C CYS A 103 -10.25 -2.32 2.15
N VAL A 104 -9.44 -1.27 2.17
CA VAL A 104 -9.34 -0.27 1.09
C VAL A 104 -7.87 0.03 0.77
N GLY A 105 -7.65 0.84 -0.26
CA GLY A 105 -6.31 1.20 -0.74
C GLY A 105 -5.99 0.57 -2.09
N SER A 106 -5.00 1.14 -2.76
CA SER A 106 -4.45 0.62 -4.00
C SER A 106 -3.05 1.19 -4.22
N ALA A 107 -2.16 0.41 -4.83
CA ALA A 107 -0.86 0.92 -5.30
C ALA A 107 -1.01 2.02 -6.38
N SER A 108 -2.19 2.14 -7.00
CA SER A 108 -2.50 3.19 -7.99
C SER A 108 -3.21 4.42 -7.42
N TRP A 109 -3.55 4.48 -6.14
CA TRP A 109 -4.14 5.69 -5.55
C TRP A 109 -3.21 6.90 -5.69
N SER A 110 -3.76 8.05 -6.08
CA SER A 110 -3.00 9.28 -6.34
C SER A 110 -2.13 9.69 -5.15
N CYS A 111 -2.65 9.59 -3.93
CA CYS A 111 -1.91 9.94 -2.73
C CYS A 111 -0.65 9.07 -2.53
N TYR A 112 -0.75 7.76 -2.74
CA TYR A 112 0.40 6.86 -2.69
C TYR A 112 1.31 7.06 -3.90
N HIS A 113 0.76 7.37 -5.07
CA HIS A 113 1.56 7.63 -6.26
C HIS A 113 2.49 8.83 -6.08
N ASP A 114 1.95 9.95 -5.60
CA ASP A 114 2.72 11.16 -5.34
C ASP A 114 3.69 10.96 -4.17
N PHE A 115 3.23 10.32 -3.09
CA PHE A 115 4.07 10.05 -1.92
C PHE A 115 5.28 9.18 -2.28
N LEU A 116 5.06 8.05 -2.96
CA LEU A 116 6.12 7.08 -3.25
C LEU A 116 7.07 7.58 -4.32
N ALA A 117 6.62 8.35 -5.31
CA ALA A 117 7.54 8.99 -6.25
C ALA A 117 8.47 10.00 -5.55
N ASN A 118 7.91 10.82 -4.65
CA ASN A 118 8.72 11.76 -3.85
C ASN A 118 9.68 11.02 -2.91
N LEU A 119 9.24 9.92 -2.30
CA LEU A 119 10.08 9.09 -1.44
C LEU A 119 11.23 8.45 -2.22
N ALA A 120 10.95 7.87 -3.39
CA ALA A 120 11.94 7.25 -4.27
C ALA A 120 13.07 8.24 -4.61
N CYS A 121 12.72 9.47 -4.98
CA CYS A 121 13.68 10.54 -5.24
C CYS A 121 14.47 10.95 -3.99
N LYS A 122 13.79 11.26 -2.88
CA LYS A 122 14.45 11.82 -1.69
C LYS A 122 15.34 10.81 -0.96
N ALA A 123 14.96 9.54 -0.98
CA ALA A 123 15.72 8.46 -0.35
C ALA A 123 16.63 7.71 -1.33
N SER A 124 16.69 8.13 -2.60
CA SER A 124 17.47 7.48 -3.67
C SER A 124 17.28 5.96 -3.69
N CYS A 125 16.04 5.51 -3.84
CA CYS A 125 15.68 4.10 -3.75
C CYS A 125 14.69 3.67 -4.83
N VAL A 126 14.73 2.39 -5.20
CA VAL A 126 13.69 1.76 -6.02
C VAL A 126 12.58 1.29 -5.11
N ILE A 127 11.33 1.57 -5.46
CA ILE A 127 10.16 1.17 -4.65
C ILE A 127 9.28 0.23 -5.46
N ILE A 128 8.92 -0.92 -4.88
CA ILE A 128 7.95 -1.88 -5.38
C ILE A 128 6.70 -1.75 -4.51
N SER A 129 5.71 -0.98 -4.96
CA SER A 129 4.45 -0.75 -4.25
C SER A 129 3.45 -1.85 -4.58
N VAL A 130 3.15 -2.71 -3.61
CA VAL A 130 2.36 -3.93 -3.80
C VAL A 130 0.88 -3.62 -3.72
N ASN A 131 0.12 -4.05 -4.72
CA ASN A 131 -1.34 -4.02 -4.71
C ASN A 131 -1.90 -5.36 -4.24
N TYR A 132 -1.88 -5.58 -2.93
CA TYR A 132 -2.27 -6.84 -2.29
C TYR A 132 -3.81 -7.01 -2.25
N ARG A 133 -4.27 -8.25 -2.03
CA ARG A 133 -5.72 -8.56 -1.94
C ARG A 133 -6.35 -7.97 -0.69
N LEU A 134 -7.56 -7.42 -0.84
CA LEU A 134 -8.28 -6.75 0.23
C LEU A 134 -9.31 -7.66 0.90
N ALA A 135 -9.55 -7.40 2.18
CA ALA A 135 -10.70 -7.89 2.93
C ALA A 135 -11.96 -7.07 2.58
N PRO A 136 -13.17 -7.62 2.77
CA PRO A 136 -13.48 -8.94 3.34
C PRO A 136 -13.43 -10.11 2.35
N GLU A 137 -13.30 -9.87 1.04
CA GLU A 137 -13.24 -10.92 0.01
C GLU A 137 -12.04 -11.85 0.22
N ASN A 138 -10.92 -11.29 0.67
CA ASN A 138 -9.70 -12.01 0.98
C ASN A 138 -9.23 -11.61 2.38
N ARG A 139 -9.85 -12.18 3.41
CA ARG A 139 -9.44 -11.97 4.81
C ARG A 139 -7.98 -12.40 5.02
N LEU A 140 -7.36 -11.87 6.08
CA LEU A 140 -6.04 -12.34 6.52
C LEU A 140 -6.05 -13.87 6.70
N PRO A 141 -5.00 -14.59 6.26
CA PRO A 141 -3.66 -14.10 5.96
C PRO A 141 -3.39 -13.72 4.48
N ALA A 142 -4.41 -13.56 3.62
CA ALA A 142 -4.21 -13.38 2.18
C ALA A 142 -3.22 -12.26 1.80
N ALA A 143 -3.30 -11.11 2.48
CA ALA A 143 -2.38 -9.98 2.25
C ALA A 143 -0.93 -10.28 2.69
N TYR A 144 -0.74 -11.12 3.73
CA TYR A 144 0.58 -11.58 4.14
C TYR A 144 1.18 -12.54 3.11
N ASP A 145 0.36 -13.47 2.60
CA ASP A 145 0.77 -14.40 1.55
C ASP A 145 1.19 -13.65 0.28
N ASP A 146 0.47 -12.59 -0.09
CA ASP A 146 0.79 -11.74 -1.22
C ASP A 146 2.12 -11.01 -1.04
N GLY A 147 2.42 -10.56 0.18
CA GLY A 147 3.72 -9.98 0.51
C GLY A 147 4.86 -10.99 0.36
N PHE A 148 4.68 -12.21 0.85
CA PHE A 148 5.68 -13.27 0.70
C PHE A 148 5.85 -13.73 -0.77
N LYS A 149 4.75 -13.84 -1.53
CA LYS A 149 4.76 -14.09 -2.98
C LYS A 149 5.51 -13.00 -3.74
N THR A 150 5.34 -11.74 -3.34
CA THR A 150 6.09 -10.62 -3.93
C THR A 150 7.59 -10.78 -3.72
N LEU A 151 8.05 -11.14 -2.52
CA LEU A 151 9.48 -11.36 -2.27
C LEU A 151 10.05 -12.53 -3.09
N LYS A 152 9.30 -13.64 -3.20
CA LYS A 152 9.65 -14.77 -4.07
C LYS A 152 9.74 -14.34 -5.52
N TRP A 153 8.79 -13.53 -5.99
CA TRP A 153 8.79 -13.00 -7.34
C TRP A 153 10.00 -12.10 -7.59
N VAL A 154 10.35 -11.18 -6.67
CA VAL A 154 11.55 -10.34 -6.78
C VAL A 154 12.82 -11.20 -6.89
N LYS A 155 12.92 -12.25 -6.06
CA LYS A 155 14.03 -13.23 -6.14
C LYS A 155 14.08 -13.92 -7.51
N GLN A 156 12.94 -14.35 -8.05
CA GLN A 156 12.88 -14.99 -9.36
C GLN A 156 13.31 -14.04 -10.48
N GLN A 157 12.85 -12.78 -10.45
CA GLN A 157 13.25 -11.76 -11.43
C GLN A 157 14.77 -11.54 -11.42
N ALA A 158 15.39 -11.57 -10.24
CA ALA A 158 16.83 -11.42 -10.07
C ALA A 158 17.67 -12.59 -10.63
N LEU A 159 17.09 -13.78 -10.74
CA LEU A 159 17.81 -15.01 -11.11
C LEU A 159 17.59 -15.45 -12.56
N SER A 160 16.62 -14.87 -13.27
CA SER A 160 16.37 -15.28 -14.66
C SER A 160 17.05 -14.34 -15.67
N GLU A 161 16.99 -14.72 -16.95
CA GLU A 161 17.59 -13.97 -18.05
C GLU A 161 17.02 -12.56 -18.21
N PRO A 162 17.83 -11.57 -18.67
CA PRO A 162 17.36 -10.20 -18.89
C PRO A 162 16.15 -10.12 -19.82
N SER A 163 15.20 -9.24 -19.47
CA SER A 163 14.03 -8.94 -20.31
C SER A 163 13.59 -7.49 -20.12
N GLU A 164 12.83 -6.94 -21.06
CA GLU A 164 12.34 -5.55 -20.98
C GLU A 164 11.47 -5.30 -19.73
N GLN A 165 10.78 -6.34 -19.23
CA GLN A 165 9.97 -6.27 -18.02
C GLN A 165 10.82 -6.05 -16.74
N ARG A 166 12.15 -6.16 -16.84
CA ARG A 166 13.13 -6.02 -15.76
C ARG A 166 13.95 -4.75 -15.83
N TRP A 167 13.47 -3.75 -16.56
CA TRP A 167 14.09 -2.42 -16.70
C TRP A 167 14.54 -1.78 -15.37
N TRP A 168 13.89 -2.14 -14.26
CA TRP A 168 14.17 -1.64 -12.91
C TRP A 168 15.34 -2.37 -12.22
N LEU A 169 15.61 -3.65 -12.54
CA LEU A 169 16.61 -4.47 -11.86
C LEU A 169 18.04 -3.94 -12.03
N SER A 170 18.37 -3.40 -13.20
CA SER A 170 19.70 -2.84 -13.48
C SER A 170 20.05 -1.64 -12.60
N ARG A 171 19.06 -1.08 -11.89
CA ARG A 171 19.18 0.05 -10.98
C ARG A 171 19.13 -0.38 -9.51
N CYS A 172 18.99 -1.67 -9.24
CA CYS A 172 18.77 -2.20 -7.89
C CYS A 172 20.03 -2.80 -7.28
N SER A 173 20.21 -2.54 -5.98
CA SER A 173 21.08 -3.29 -5.09
C SER A 173 20.21 -4.27 -4.29
N LEU A 174 20.07 -5.50 -4.80
CA LEU A 174 19.24 -6.53 -4.16
C LEU A 174 19.82 -7.03 -2.82
N SER A 175 21.10 -6.72 -2.56
CA SER A 175 21.73 -6.92 -1.25
C SER A 175 21.31 -5.85 -0.22
N SER A 176 20.49 -4.87 -0.60
CA SER A 176 19.98 -3.79 0.25
C SER A 176 18.47 -3.66 0.12
N LEU A 177 17.74 -4.69 0.56
CA LEU A 177 16.29 -4.74 0.52
C LEU A 177 15.67 -4.33 1.87
N PHE A 178 14.60 -3.55 1.82
CA PHE A 178 13.80 -3.13 2.99
C PHE A 178 12.34 -3.47 2.76
N ILE A 179 11.65 -3.88 3.83
CA ILE A 179 10.20 -4.11 3.82
C ILE A 179 9.53 -2.95 4.55
N VAL A 180 8.57 -2.29 3.92
CA VAL A 180 8.03 -1.01 4.38
C VAL A 180 6.51 -1.02 4.26
N GLY A 181 5.82 -0.31 5.14
CA GLY A 181 4.43 0.02 4.93
C GLY A 181 3.91 1.06 5.92
N ASP A 182 2.68 1.51 5.69
CA ASP A 182 1.94 2.40 6.58
C ASP A 182 0.64 1.77 7.08
N SER A 183 0.23 2.03 8.33
CA SER A 183 -1.05 1.55 8.87
C SER A 183 -1.18 0.02 8.73
N ALA A 184 -2.22 -0.47 8.05
CA ALA A 184 -2.41 -1.89 7.72
C ALA A 184 -1.23 -2.46 6.92
N GLY A 185 -0.65 -1.68 6.00
CA GLY A 185 0.54 -2.06 5.26
C GLY A 185 1.77 -2.25 6.13
N ALA A 186 1.93 -1.47 7.21
CA ALA A 186 2.98 -1.70 8.19
C ALA A 186 2.75 -3.01 8.98
N ASN A 187 1.49 -3.36 9.27
CA ASN A 187 1.17 -4.67 9.85
C ASN A 187 1.54 -5.82 8.88
N ILE A 188 1.28 -5.67 7.57
CA ILE A 188 1.73 -6.62 6.54
C ILE A 188 3.26 -6.69 6.55
N ALA A 189 3.95 -5.56 6.49
CA ALA A 189 5.40 -5.46 6.50
C ALA A 189 6.03 -6.19 7.71
N TYR A 190 5.45 -6.00 8.90
CA TYR A 190 5.85 -6.70 10.11
C TYR A 190 5.68 -8.21 9.98
N ASN A 191 4.47 -8.68 9.64
CA ASN A 191 4.18 -10.12 9.55
C ASN A 191 5.02 -10.82 8.47
N VAL A 192 5.15 -10.22 7.29
CA VAL A 192 6.00 -10.74 6.22
C VAL A 192 7.45 -10.84 6.70
N THR A 193 7.98 -9.81 7.37
CA THR A 193 9.33 -9.85 7.93
C THR A 193 9.48 -10.99 8.93
N THR A 194 8.54 -11.16 9.87
CA THR A 194 8.62 -12.21 10.89
C THR A 194 8.59 -13.62 10.30
N GLN A 195 7.86 -13.83 9.20
CA GLN A 195 7.85 -15.12 8.50
C GLN A 195 9.20 -15.46 7.86
N LEU A 196 10.06 -14.47 7.60
CA LEU A 196 11.41 -14.70 7.06
C LEU A 196 12.43 -15.06 8.13
N VAL A 197 12.18 -14.74 9.41
CA VAL A 197 13.14 -14.96 10.50
C VAL A 197 13.50 -16.44 10.70
N PRO A 198 12.56 -17.40 10.65
CA PRO A 198 12.89 -18.82 10.73
C PRO A 198 13.57 -19.37 9.47
N CYS A 199 13.51 -18.66 8.35
CA CYS A 199 14.10 -19.13 7.10
C CYS A 199 15.62 -18.96 7.13
N ASP A 200 16.34 -19.95 6.57
CA ASP A 200 17.77 -19.79 6.31
C ASP A 200 17.97 -18.54 5.42
N PRO A 201 18.83 -17.56 5.79
CA PRO A 201 19.14 -16.42 4.96
C PRO A 201 19.57 -16.77 3.52
N SER A 202 20.11 -17.98 3.30
CA SER A 202 20.42 -18.50 1.97
C SER A 202 19.17 -18.64 1.07
N SER A 203 18.01 -18.92 1.68
CA SER A 203 16.74 -19.14 0.98
C SER A 203 16.21 -17.89 0.26
N LEU A 204 16.65 -16.70 0.68
CA LEU A 204 16.29 -15.42 0.05
C LEU A 204 17.32 -14.92 -0.97
N ARG A 205 18.52 -15.51 -1.02
CA ARG A 205 19.55 -15.08 -1.99
C ARG A 205 19.00 -15.07 -3.43
N PRO A 206 19.32 -14.04 -4.23
CA PRO A 206 20.32 -13.00 -3.98
C PRO A 206 19.83 -11.82 -3.11
N LEU A 207 18.59 -11.86 -2.61
CA LEU A 207 18.03 -10.81 -1.77
C LEU A 207 18.66 -10.85 -0.37
N SER A 208 19.04 -9.69 0.15
CA SER A 208 19.42 -9.50 1.55
C SER A 208 18.54 -8.43 2.17
N LEU A 209 17.68 -8.86 3.11
CA LEU A 209 16.90 -7.95 3.94
C LEU A 209 17.84 -7.20 4.89
N LYS A 210 17.71 -5.87 4.93
CA LYS A 210 18.50 -4.97 5.80
C LYS A 210 17.68 -4.34 6.91
N GLY A 211 16.36 -4.31 6.78
CA GLY A 211 15.48 -3.84 7.84
C GLY A 211 14.05 -3.71 7.39
N THR A 212 13.22 -3.35 8.36
CA THR A 212 11.79 -3.13 8.19
C THR A 212 11.42 -1.77 8.74
N ILE A 213 10.62 -1.01 7.99
CA ILE A 213 10.19 0.35 8.36
C ILE A 213 8.67 0.34 8.53
N LEU A 214 8.22 0.61 9.75
CA LEU A 214 6.82 0.55 10.14
C LEU A 214 6.30 1.96 10.42
N ILE A 215 5.47 2.50 9.52
CA ILE A 215 4.89 3.82 9.67
C ILE A 215 3.50 3.64 10.30
N GLN A 216 3.29 4.18 11.51
CA GLN A 216 2.00 4.12 12.23
C GLN A 216 1.32 2.74 12.18
N PRO A 217 1.97 1.65 12.64
CA PRO A 217 1.50 0.30 12.37
C PRO A 217 0.15 -0.01 12.99
N PHE A 218 -0.74 -0.59 12.19
CA PHE A 218 -2.10 -0.95 12.58
C PHE A 218 -2.10 -2.25 13.39
N PHE A 219 -2.02 -2.10 14.71
CA PHE A 219 -2.19 -3.18 15.68
C PHE A 219 -3.36 -2.85 16.60
N GLY A 220 -3.96 -3.89 17.16
CA GLY A 220 -5.03 -3.79 18.14
C GLY A 220 -5.04 -5.03 19.03
N GLY A 221 -5.98 -5.05 19.96
CA GLY A 221 -6.22 -6.18 20.84
C GLY A 221 -7.60 -6.10 21.47
N GLU A 222 -8.01 -7.16 22.16
CA GLU A 222 -9.32 -7.20 22.85
C GLU A 222 -9.40 -6.15 23.96
N ALA A 223 -8.30 -5.97 24.71
CA ALA A 223 -8.22 -4.98 25.75
C ALA A 223 -7.95 -3.60 25.17
N ARG A 224 -8.86 -2.65 25.44
CA ARG A 224 -8.63 -1.24 25.13
C ARG A 224 -7.39 -0.72 25.88
N THR A 225 -6.53 -0.06 25.14
CA THR A 225 -5.41 0.73 25.64
C THR A 225 -5.91 1.89 26.50
N TRP A 226 -4.98 2.52 27.22
CA TRP A 226 -5.31 3.68 28.05
C TRP A 226 -5.82 4.86 27.20
N SER A 227 -5.19 5.13 26.06
CA SER A 227 -5.63 6.18 25.13
C SER A 227 -7.03 5.91 24.57
N GLU A 228 -7.38 4.68 24.24
CA GLU A 228 -8.72 4.34 23.73
C GLU A 228 -9.83 4.45 24.79
N LYS A 229 -9.48 4.36 26.08
CA LYS A 229 -10.44 4.50 27.18
C LYS A 229 -10.71 5.96 27.55
N TYR A 230 -9.69 6.81 27.47
CA TYR A 230 -9.72 8.13 28.11
C TYR A 230 -9.50 9.30 27.14
N ALA A 231 -9.10 9.07 25.89
CA ALA A 231 -9.04 10.13 24.90
C ALA A 231 -10.44 10.43 24.34
N THR A 232 -10.79 11.71 24.28
CA THR A 232 -12.01 12.15 23.60
C THR A 232 -11.85 11.94 22.10
N GLN A 233 -12.52 10.94 21.55
CA GLN A 233 -12.50 10.69 20.10
C GLN A 233 -13.47 11.64 19.39
N PRO A 234 -13.11 12.17 18.21
CA PRO A 234 -14.05 12.93 17.40
C PRO A 234 -15.23 12.04 16.96
N PRO A 235 -16.42 12.60 16.71
CA PRO A 235 -17.62 11.83 16.37
C PRO A 235 -17.48 10.94 15.12
N THR A 236 -16.54 11.28 14.25
CA THR A 236 -16.23 10.58 12.99
C THR A 236 -14.96 9.72 13.09
N SER A 237 -14.47 9.48 14.30
CA SER A 237 -13.36 8.54 14.51
C SER A 237 -13.84 7.12 14.22
N ALA A 238 -13.06 6.38 13.44
CA ALA A 238 -13.25 4.93 13.26
C ALA A 238 -12.75 4.12 14.48
N LEU A 239 -12.31 4.79 15.54
CA LEU A 239 -11.86 4.27 16.84
C LEU A 239 -12.64 4.91 17.98
#